data_AF-A0A938AMJ1-F1
#
_entry.id   AF-A0A938AMJ1-F1
#
_cell.length_a   1.000
_cell.length_b   1.000
_cell.length_c   1.000
_cell.angle_alpha   90.00
_cell.angle_beta   90.00
_cell.angle_gamma   90.00
#
_symmetry.space_group_name_H-M   'P 1'
#
loop_
_entity.id
_entity.type
_entity.pdbx_description
1 polymer ?
#
loop_
_entity_poly.entity_id
_entity_poly.type
_entity_poly.pdbx_seq_one_letter_code
_entity_poly.pdbx_strand_id
1 'polypeptide(L)'
;MGEEQATGNAPDMGAWAKIIDAIEDAVPPEWSRFARENSDTSWMRAMLLLDAHDRLGSPTPTEHVSHTLHHLALSNQRDGEAKGWEMLFEKRREERRQMLLLIEEKGPLVLDGEPLELFHRSIVPMVISAPKA
;
A
#
# COMPACT_ATOMS: atom_id res chain seq x y z
N MET A 1 -33.94 -21.41 16.04
CA MET A 1 -33.38 -20.04 15.97
C MET A 1 -31.95 -20.14 16.45
N GLY A 2 -31.02 -20.25 15.51
CA GLY A 2 -29.59 -20.22 15.81
C GLY A 2 -29.13 -18.79 15.67
N GLU A 3 -28.84 -18.14 16.78
CA GLU A 3 -28.08 -16.89 16.78
C GLU A 3 -26.63 -17.27 16.46
N GLU A 4 -26.23 -17.06 15.19
CA GLU A 4 -24.83 -17.08 14.83
C GLU A 4 -24.13 -15.96 15.60
N GLN A 5 -23.26 -16.35 16.53
CA GLN A 5 -22.37 -15.45 17.23
C GLN A 5 -21.44 -14.80 16.18
N ALA A 6 -21.71 -13.54 15.85
CA ALA A 6 -20.74 -12.69 15.18
C ALA A 6 -19.56 -12.49 16.14
N THR A 7 -18.57 -13.37 16.05
CA THR A 7 -17.25 -13.14 16.64
C THR A 7 -16.51 -12.13 15.78
N GLY A 8 -17.03 -10.91 15.69
CA GLY A 8 -16.34 -9.78 15.10
C GLY A 8 -15.41 -9.19 16.14
N ASN A 9 -14.13 -9.52 16.10
CA ASN A 9 -13.14 -8.76 16.88
C ASN A 9 -13.26 -7.29 16.51
N ALA A 10 -13.27 -6.41 17.51
CA ALA A 10 -13.27 -4.98 17.27
C ALA A 10 -12.06 -4.57 16.40
N PRO A 11 -12.21 -3.62 15.48
CA PRO A 11 -11.12 -3.13 14.63
C PRO A 11 -9.89 -2.67 15.43
N ASP A 12 -8.69 -3.07 15.00
CA ASP A 12 -7.43 -2.67 15.61
C ASP A 12 -7.05 -1.24 15.19
N MET A 13 -7.46 -0.26 16.01
CA MET A 13 -7.16 1.14 15.74
C MET A 13 -5.65 1.48 15.86
N GLY A 14 -4.86 0.66 16.54
CA GLY A 14 -3.40 0.79 16.58
C GLY A 14 -2.76 0.36 15.26
N ALA A 15 -3.27 -0.70 14.63
CA ALA A 15 -2.89 -1.07 13.26
C ALA A 15 -3.34 -0.01 12.25
N TRP A 16 -4.54 0.56 12.42
CA TRP A 16 -5.04 1.64 11.57
C TRP A 16 -4.10 2.85 11.56
N ALA A 17 -3.70 3.33 12.74
CA ALA A 17 -2.77 4.46 12.87
C ALA A 17 -1.45 4.20 12.10
N LYS A 18 -0.89 2.99 12.21
CA LYS A 18 0.32 2.61 11.49
C LYS A 18 0.14 2.57 9.98
N ILE A 19 -0.99 2.05 9.51
CA ILE A 19 -1.28 2.00 8.08
C ILE A 19 -1.40 3.43 7.54
N ILE A 20 -2.22 4.27 8.16
CA ILE A 20 -2.48 5.62 7.65
C ILE A 20 -1.22 6.49 7.65
N ASP A 21 -0.36 6.37 8.68
CA ASP A 21 0.93 7.07 8.72
C ASP A 21 1.86 6.60 7.59
N ALA A 22 1.86 5.30 7.27
CA ALA A 22 2.71 4.76 6.22
C ALA A 22 2.28 5.16 4.81
N ILE A 23 0.97 5.27 4.57
CA ILE A 23 0.42 5.56 3.22
C ILE A 23 0.17 7.05 2.98
N GLU A 24 0.43 7.93 3.95
CA GLU A 24 0.08 9.35 3.90
C GLU A 24 0.62 10.07 2.65
N ASP A 25 1.84 9.75 2.24
CA ASP A 25 2.48 10.30 1.03
C ASP A 25 2.02 9.62 -0.28
N ALA A 26 1.33 8.48 -0.19
CA ALA A 26 0.85 7.70 -1.33
C ALA A 26 -0.58 8.07 -1.76
N VAL A 27 -1.33 8.76 -0.90
CA VAL A 27 -2.71 9.20 -1.14
C VAL A 27 -2.81 10.73 -1.10
N PRO A 28 -3.87 11.33 -1.66
CA PRO A 28 -4.08 12.78 -1.52
C PRO A 28 -4.13 13.20 -0.04
N PRO A 29 -3.46 14.29 0.39
CA PRO A 29 -3.40 14.69 1.81
C PRO A 29 -4.77 14.96 2.44
N GLU A 30 -5.71 15.51 1.67
CA GLU A 30 -7.09 15.70 2.11
C GLU A 30 -7.81 14.38 2.38
N TRP A 31 -7.40 13.30 1.69
CA TRP A 31 -8.00 11.98 1.81
C TRP A 31 -7.52 11.25 3.06
N SER A 32 -6.22 11.27 3.34
CA SER A 32 -5.67 10.74 4.60
C SER A 32 -6.23 11.51 5.80
N ARG A 33 -6.32 12.84 5.72
CA ARG A 33 -6.95 13.65 6.76
C ARG A 33 -8.41 13.27 6.99
N PHE A 34 -9.22 13.22 5.93
CA PHE A 34 -10.64 12.89 6.02
C PHE A 34 -10.86 11.48 6.61
N ALA A 35 -10.01 10.52 6.24
CA ALA A 35 -10.07 9.16 6.77
C ALA A 35 -9.70 9.08 8.26
N ARG A 36 -8.76 9.92 8.75
CA ARG A 36 -8.48 10.03 10.20
C ARG A 36 -9.70 10.58 10.95
N GLU A 37 -10.29 11.65 10.43
CA GLU A 37 -11.45 12.33 11.03
C GLU A 37 -12.70 11.43 11.08
N ASN A 38 -12.84 10.48 10.16
CA ASN A 38 -13.99 9.57 10.04
C ASN A 38 -13.62 8.09 10.30
N SER A 39 -12.55 7.86 11.07
CA SER A 39 -11.96 6.53 11.28
C SER A 39 -12.83 5.55 12.06
N ASP A 40 -13.90 6.03 12.71
CA ASP A 40 -14.89 5.19 13.40
C ASP A 40 -15.69 4.31 12.42
N THR A 41 -15.71 4.68 11.15
CA THR A 41 -16.45 3.96 10.11
C THR A 41 -15.55 2.98 9.36
N SER A 42 -15.85 1.69 9.48
CA SER A 42 -15.17 0.61 8.75
C SER A 42 -15.18 0.81 7.22
N TRP A 43 -16.28 1.34 6.68
CA TRP A 43 -16.37 1.75 5.28
C TRP A 43 -15.33 2.79 4.86
N MET A 44 -15.07 3.79 5.70
CA MET A 44 -14.08 4.82 5.41
C MET A 44 -12.68 4.21 5.36
N ARG A 45 -12.37 3.34 6.32
CA ARG A 45 -11.10 2.61 6.34
C ARG A 45 -10.96 1.73 5.09
N ALA A 46 -12.00 0.99 4.70
CA ALA A 46 -11.96 0.15 3.49
C ALA A 46 -11.74 0.98 2.21
N MET A 47 -12.46 2.10 2.05
CA MET A 47 -12.30 2.96 0.88
C MET A 47 -10.89 3.54 0.77
N LEU A 48 -10.29 3.97 1.89
CA LEU A 48 -8.90 4.43 1.88
C LEU A 48 -7.94 3.30 1.51
N LEU A 49 -8.09 2.11 2.11
CA LEU A 49 -7.20 0.98 1.86
C LEU A 49 -7.26 0.51 0.40
N LEU A 50 -8.44 0.52 -0.21
CA LEU A 50 -8.62 0.16 -1.62
C LEU A 50 -8.02 1.21 -2.56
N ASP A 51 -8.25 2.50 -2.32
CA ASP A 51 -7.62 3.57 -3.11
C ASP A 51 -6.09 3.54 -2.99
N ALA A 52 -5.57 3.35 -1.77
CA ALA A 52 -4.15 3.21 -1.55
C ALA A 52 -3.57 1.97 -2.26
N HIS A 53 -4.24 0.81 -2.17
CA HIS A 53 -3.82 -0.42 -2.85
C HIS A 53 -3.76 -0.24 -4.36
N ASP A 54 -4.78 0.34 -4.98
CA ASP A 54 -4.82 0.61 -6.42
C ASP A 54 -3.67 1.53 -6.87
N ARG A 55 -3.48 2.66 -6.16
CA ARG A 55 -2.40 3.62 -6.45
C ARG A 55 -1.01 3.00 -6.34
N LEU A 56 -0.80 2.20 -5.30
CA LEU A 56 0.48 1.55 -5.03
C LEU A 56 0.72 0.33 -5.93
N GLY A 57 -0.33 -0.23 -6.55
CA GLY A 57 -0.24 -1.39 -7.45
C GLY A 57 0.65 -1.14 -8.68
N SER A 58 0.84 0.13 -9.07
CA SER A 58 1.66 0.52 -10.22
C SER A 58 2.92 1.29 -9.79
N PRO A 59 4.01 1.28 -10.59
CA PRO A 59 5.19 2.09 -10.32
C PRO A 59 4.85 3.58 -10.23
N THR A 60 5.43 4.25 -9.23
CA THR A 60 5.29 5.70 -9.05
C THR A 60 5.95 6.49 -10.19
N PRO A 61 5.58 7.77 -10.38
CA PRO A 61 6.30 8.66 -11.29
C PRO A 61 7.80 8.73 -10.99
N THR A 62 8.19 8.72 -9.71
CA THR A 62 9.61 8.73 -9.30
C THR A 62 10.33 7.45 -9.67
N GLU A 63 9.69 6.27 -9.55
CA GLU A 63 10.25 5.01 -10.06
C GLU A 63 10.47 5.08 -11.57
N HIS A 64 9.46 5.52 -12.33
CA HIS A 64 9.57 5.64 -13.79
C HIS A 64 10.69 6.60 -14.21
N VAL A 65 10.78 7.77 -13.58
CA VAL A 65 11.83 8.75 -13.87
C VAL A 65 13.20 8.20 -13.54
N SER A 66 13.37 7.60 -12.36
CA SER A 66 14.67 7.04 -11.93
C SER A 66 15.13 5.92 -12.86
N HIS A 67 14.22 5.01 -13.24
CA HIS A 67 14.53 3.95 -14.19
C HIS A 67 14.90 4.50 -15.57
N THR A 68 14.18 5.52 -16.06
CA THR A 68 14.49 6.18 -17.34
C THR A 68 15.86 6.87 -17.31
N LEU A 69 16.18 7.56 -16.22
CA LEU A 69 17.47 8.25 -16.06
C LEU A 69 18.64 7.27 -15.91
N HIS A 70 18.42 6.10 -15.30
CA HIS A 70 19.39 5.01 -15.29
C HIS A 70 19.74 4.58 -16.72
N HIS A 71 18.75 4.28 -17.56
CA HIS A 71 18.97 3.90 -18.97
C HIS A 71 19.66 4.99 -19.78
N LEU A 72 19.31 6.25 -19.54
CA LEU A 72 19.96 7.40 -20.18
C LEU A 72 21.42 7.55 -19.74
N ALA A 73 21.74 7.33 -18.46
CA ALA A 73 23.11 7.39 -17.98
C ALA A 73 23.97 6.25 -18.54
N LEU A 74 23.41 5.04 -18.66
CA LEU A 74 24.08 3.90 -19.31
C LEU A 74 24.37 4.18 -20.79
N SER A 75 23.42 4.73 -21.53
CA SER A 75 23.62 5.04 -22.96
C SER A 75 24.68 6.12 -23.19
N ASN A 76 24.92 6.98 -22.20
CA ASN A 76 25.96 8.01 -22.20
C ASN A 76 27.26 7.60 -21.50
N GLN A 77 27.44 6.31 -21.15
CA GLN A 77 28.65 5.78 -20.50
C GLN A 77 28.99 6.46 -19.16
N ARG A 78 27.97 6.80 -18.38
CA ARG A 78 28.11 7.43 -17.06
C ARG A 78 27.77 6.45 -15.93
N ASP A 79 28.62 5.44 -15.72
CA ASP A 79 28.35 4.31 -14.82
C ASP A 79 28.03 4.73 -13.38
N GLY A 80 28.74 5.74 -12.86
CA GLY A 80 28.49 6.25 -11.50
C GLY A 80 27.11 6.91 -11.35
N GLU A 81 26.68 7.64 -12.38
CA GLU A 81 25.35 8.25 -12.42
C GLU A 81 24.26 7.19 -12.58
N ALA A 82 24.49 6.21 -13.48
CA ALA A 82 23.57 5.08 -13.68
C ALA A 82 23.31 4.31 -12.40
N LYS A 83 24.36 4.03 -11.61
CA LYS A 83 24.24 3.36 -10.32
C LYS A 83 23.42 4.16 -9.30
N GLY A 84 23.58 5.48 -9.27
CA GLY A 84 22.78 6.35 -8.40
C GLY A 84 21.29 6.28 -8.72
N TRP A 85 20.94 6.30 -10.00
CA TRP A 85 19.56 6.18 -10.46
C TRP A 85 18.96 4.79 -10.22
N GLU A 86 19.74 3.72 -10.40
CA GLU A 86 19.31 2.35 -10.08
C GLU A 86 19.01 2.19 -8.59
N MET A 87 19.89 2.69 -7.71
CA MET A 87 19.68 2.66 -6.27
C MET A 87 18.41 3.40 -5.85
N LEU A 88 18.13 4.56 -6.47
CA LEU A 88 16.90 5.31 -6.20
C LEU A 88 15.66 4.53 -6.69
N PHE A 89 15.71 3.94 -7.89
CA PHE A 89 14.63 3.12 -8.42
C PHE A 89 14.30 1.94 -7.50
N GLU A 90 15.30 1.12 -7.14
CA GLU A 90 15.09 -0.04 -6.28
C GLU A 90 14.60 0.34 -4.88
N LYS A 91 15.13 1.44 -4.32
CA LYS A 91 14.64 1.96 -3.03
C LYS A 91 13.15 2.32 -3.10
N ARG A 92 12.72 3.07 -4.12
CA ARG A 92 11.32 3.49 -4.25
C ARG A 92 10.39 2.32 -4.53
N ARG A 93 10.83 1.37 -5.36
CA ARG A 93 10.12 0.13 -5.63
C ARG A 93 9.91 -0.68 -4.35
N GLU A 94 10.93 -0.80 -3.51
CA GLU A 94 10.84 -1.53 -2.24
C GLU A 94 9.94 -0.81 -1.24
N GLU A 95 10.08 0.51 -1.09
CA GLU A 95 9.17 1.33 -0.24
C GLU A 95 7.71 1.12 -0.63
N ARG A 96 7.39 1.19 -1.93
CA ARG A 96 6.05 0.93 -2.46
C ARG A 96 5.54 -0.47 -2.14
N ARG A 97 6.39 -1.48 -2.34
CA ARG A 97 6.08 -2.87 -2.05
C ARG A 97 5.81 -3.10 -0.56
N GLN A 98 6.59 -2.50 0.33
CA GLN A 98 6.39 -2.60 1.78
C GLN A 98 5.05 -1.98 2.20
N MET A 99 4.63 -0.87 1.59
CA MET A 99 3.31 -0.29 1.83
C MET A 99 2.17 -1.21 1.35
N LEU A 100 2.29 -1.84 0.18
CA LEU A 100 1.31 -2.83 -0.29
C LEU A 100 1.19 -4.00 0.68
N LEU A 101 2.31 -4.57 1.12
CA LEU A 101 2.31 -5.68 2.07
C LEU A 101 1.69 -5.27 3.41
N LEU A 102 1.97 -4.06 3.89
CA LEU A 102 1.33 -3.54 5.10
C LEU A 102 -0.19 -3.48 4.95
N ILE A 103 -0.71 -2.98 3.82
CA ILE A 103 -2.16 -2.93 3.55
C ILE A 103 -2.74 -4.34 3.50
N GLU A 104 -2.10 -5.28 2.80
CA GLU A 104 -2.60 -6.64 2.63
C GLU A 104 -2.60 -7.43 3.96
N GLU A 105 -1.55 -7.28 4.78
CA GLU A 105 -1.40 -8.00 6.05
C GLU A 105 -2.20 -7.38 7.20
N LYS A 106 -2.30 -6.04 7.26
CA LYS A 106 -2.93 -5.32 8.38
C LYS A 106 -4.32 -4.79 8.06
N GLY A 107 -4.67 -4.63 6.78
CA GLY A 107 -5.99 -4.19 6.33
C GLY A 107 -7.13 -5.02 6.93
N PRO A 108 -7.07 -6.37 6.95
CA PRO A 108 -8.14 -7.18 7.55
C PRO A 108 -8.34 -6.95 9.05
N LEU A 109 -7.32 -6.48 9.77
CA LEU A 109 -7.40 -6.23 11.21
C LEU A 109 -8.15 -4.94 11.55
N VAL A 110 -8.29 -4.03 10.59
CA VAL A 110 -8.92 -2.71 10.79
C VAL A 110 -10.31 -2.64 10.17
N LEU A 111 -10.81 -3.75 9.62
CA LEU A 111 -12.10 -3.83 8.96
C LEU A 111 -12.97 -4.88 9.64
N ASP A 112 -14.28 -4.67 9.56
CA ASP A 112 -15.31 -5.55 10.09
C ASP A 112 -16.50 -5.57 9.13
N GLY A 113 -17.38 -6.56 9.28
CA GLY A 113 -18.61 -6.70 8.50
C GLY A 113 -18.40 -6.70 6.98
N GLU A 114 -19.35 -6.08 6.26
CA GLU A 114 -19.34 -5.97 4.80
C GLU A 114 -18.09 -5.27 4.22
N PRO A 115 -17.54 -4.19 4.82
CA PRO A 115 -16.27 -3.59 4.37
C PRO A 115 -15.10 -4.57 4.29
N LEU A 116 -14.98 -5.50 5.25
CA LEU A 116 -13.94 -6.52 5.24
C LEU A 116 -14.12 -7.50 4.08
N GLU A 117 -15.34 -7.95 3.83
CA GLU A 117 -15.66 -8.84 2.71
C GLU A 117 -15.39 -8.17 1.37
N LEU A 118 -15.76 -6.89 1.23
CA LEU A 118 -15.42 -6.07 0.06
C LEU A 118 -13.90 -5.98 -0.12
N PHE A 119 -13.16 -5.72 0.95
CA PHE A 119 -11.70 -5.60 0.87
C PHE A 119 -11.06 -6.87 0.31
N HIS A 120 -11.41 -8.05 0.85
CA HIS A 120 -10.86 -9.33 0.40
C HIS A 120 -11.16 -9.65 -1.07
N ARG A 121 -12.33 -9.27 -1.60
CA ARG A 121 -12.67 -9.52 -3.02
C ARG A 121 -12.00 -8.53 -3.98
N SER A 122 -11.56 -7.38 -3.48
CA SER A 122 -11.09 -6.26 -4.31
C SER A 122 -9.57 -6.17 -4.40
N ILE A 123 -8.83 -6.64 -3.40
CA ILE A 123 -7.37 -6.65 -3.48
C ILE A 123 -6.88 -7.83 -4.32
N VAL A 124 -5.88 -7.57 -5.17
CA VAL A 124 -5.09 -8.62 -5.83
C VAL A 124 -3.79 -8.77 -5.05
N PRO A 125 -3.58 -9.89 -4.32
CA PRO A 125 -2.41 -10.03 -3.46
C PRO A 125 -1.10 -9.92 -4.25
N MET A 126 -0.13 -9.23 -3.68
CA MET A 126 1.21 -9.22 -4.21
C MET A 126 1.82 -10.63 -4.13
N VAL A 127 1.93 -11.31 -5.26
CA VAL A 127 2.62 -12.61 -5.33
C VAL A 127 4.12 -12.39 -5.12
N ILE A 128 4.59 -12.57 -3.88
CA ILE A 128 6.02 -12.69 -3.62
C ILE A 128 6.45 -14.06 -4.11
N SER A 129 6.91 -14.15 -5.36
CA SER A 129 7.71 -15.30 -5.76
C SER A 129 9.02 -15.23 -4.97
N ALA A 130 9.14 -16.04 -3.91
CA ALA A 130 10.42 -16.22 -3.24
C ALA A 130 11.44 -16.67 -4.30
N PRO A 131 12.66 -16.09 -4.34
CA PRO A 131 13.70 -16.64 -5.18
C PRO A 131 13.88 -18.11 -4.79
N LYS A 132 13.85 -19.01 -5.78
CA LYS A 132 14.17 -20.43 -5.54
C LYS A 132 15.56 -20.47 -4.90
N ALA A 133 15.61 -21.04 -3.70
CA ALA A 133 16.84 -21.37 -2.99
C ALA A 133 17.73 -22.31 -3.81
#